data_AF-L7FD24-F1
#
_entry.id   AF-L7FD24-F1
#
_cell.length_a   1.000
_cell.length_b   1.000
_cell.length_c   1.000
_cell.angle_alpha   90.00
_cell.angle_beta   90.00
_cell.angle_gamma   90.00
#
_symmetry.space_group_name_H-M   'P 1'
#
loop_
_entity.id
_entity.type
_entity.pdbx_description
1 polymer ?
#
loop_
_entity_poly.entity_id
_entity_poly.type
_entity_poly.pdbx_seq_one_letter_code
_entity_poly.pdbx_strand_id
1 'polypeptide(L)'
;MSRQVLTVCPEGTEGFRTIGEALARARSGAVISVRPGIYEENLVVATRVTIVAEQARGTVEIRPRRGSVLTLKADAVMLTDLVLRGRDEELPAVDAARGQVAMDGCEVSGASWAAVLARDAGSLAMRDCRVAHG
;
A
#
# COMPACT_ATOMS: atom_id res chain seq x y z
N MET A 1 -13.89 14.34 16.11
CA MET A 1 -12.71 13.53 16.52
C MET A 1 -11.55 13.87 15.61
N SER A 2 -10.35 14.10 16.15
CA SER A 2 -9.14 14.29 15.33
C SER A 2 -8.78 12.98 14.62
N ARG A 3 -8.36 13.09 13.36
CA ARG A 3 -7.91 11.95 12.55
C ARG A 3 -6.63 11.39 13.17
N GLN A 4 -6.58 10.08 13.43
CA GLN A 4 -5.36 9.43 13.94
C GLN A 4 -4.28 9.46 12.86
N VAL A 5 -3.07 9.92 13.23
CA VAL A 5 -1.89 9.90 12.36
C VAL A 5 -0.87 8.96 12.99
N LEU A 6 -0.37 8.01 12.20
CA LEU A 6 0.67 7.06 12.58
C LEU A 6 1.87 7.28 11.66
N THR A 7 3.04 7.48 12.24
CA THR A 7 4.28 7.66 11.47
C THR A 7 5.04 6.34 11.40
N VAL A 8 5.47 5.98 10.19
CA VAL A 8 6.35 4.83 9.94
C VAL A 8 7.74 5.36 9.59
N CYS A 9 8.75 4.93 10.33
CA CYS A 9 10.15 5.28 10.12
C CYS A 9 11.02 4.03 10.30
N PRO A 10 11.68 3.52 9.25
CA PRO A 10 12.39 2.25 9.32
C PRO A 10 13.67 2.37 10.17
N GLU A 11 14.28 3.56 10.20
CA GLU A 11 15.53 3.86 10.91
C GLU A 11 15.33 4.67 12.20
N GLY A 12 14.08 5.08 12.49
CA GLY A 12 13.77 6.00 13.60
C GLY A 12 13.57 5.30 14.94
N THR A 13 13.82 6.04 16.03
CA THR A 13 13.45 5.64 17.40
C THR A 13 12.01 6.02 17.76
N GLU A 14 11.37 6.86 16.94
CA GLU A 14 9.99 7.31 17.10
C GLU A 14 9.13 6.85 15.93
N GLY A 15 7.95 6.29 16.24
CA GLY A 15 7.02 5.74 15.26
C GLY A 15 7.09 4.21 15.14
N PHE A 16 6.40 3.67 14.14
CA PHE A 16 6.44 2.25 13.80
C PHE A 16 7.61 1.97 12.87
N ARG A 17 8.23 0.79 12.98
CA ARG A 17 9.33 0.42 12.08
C ARG A 17 8.82 -0.10 10.74
N THR A 18 7.60 -0.65 10.73
CA THR A 18 6.97 -1.16 9.51
C THR A 18 5.56 -0.61 9.32
N ILE A 19 5.08 -0.62 8.08
CA ILE A 19 3.72 -0.23 7.70
C ILE A 19 2.73 -1.26 8.25
N GLY A 20 3.09 -2.55 8.28
CA GLY A 20 2.29 -3.60 8.90
C GLY A 20 2.01 -3.36 10.39
N GLU A 21 3.02 -2.94 11.16
CA GLU A 21 2.86 -2.58 12.57
C GLU A 21 1.88 -1.41 12.75
N ALA A 22 1.98 -0.38 11.90
CA ALA A 22 1.07 0.76 11.91
C ALA A 22 -0.36 0.35 11.53
N LEU A 23 -0.53 -0.49 10.50
CA LEU A 23 -1.83 -1.04 10.09
C LEU A 23 -2.52 -1.80 11.23
N ALA A 24 -1.77 -2.58 12.01
CA ALA A 24 -2.31 -3.30 13.16
C ALA A 24 -2.82 -2.40 14.29
N ARG A 25 -2.38 -1.13 14.34
CA ARG A 25 -2.74 -0.13 15.37
C ARG A 25 -3.67 0.96 14.86
N ALA A 26 -3.91 0.98 13.55
CA ALA A 26 -4.76 1.96 12.89
C ALA A 26 -6.23 1.75 13.25
N ARG A 27 -6.90 2.85 13.65
CA ARG A 27 -8.37 2.90 13.69
C ARG A 27 -8.91 3.26 12.31
N SER A 28 -10.18 2.93 12.08
CA SER A 28 -10.86 3.32 10.84
C SER A 28 -10.74 4.83 10.60
N GLY A 29 -10.32 5.20 9.40
CA GLY A 29 -10.05 6.57 8.98
C GLY A 29 -8.64 7.09 9.29
N ALA A 30 -7.74 6.30 9.87
CA ALA A 30 -6.37 6.74 10.16
C ALA A 30 -5.58 7.14 8.90
N VAL A 31 -4.57 7.99 9.09
CA VAL A 31 -3.49 8.27 8.12
C VAL A 31 -2.24 7.58 8.61
N ILE A 32 -1.60 6.81 7.74
CA ILE A 32 -0.27 6.25 7.94
C ILE A 32 0.68 7.06 7.05
N SER A 33 1.50 7.91 7.69
CA SER A 33 2.54 8.71 7.03
C SER A 33 3.83 7.91 7.02
N VAL A 34 4.36 7.61 5.83
CA VAL A 34 5.49 6.69 5.66
C VAL A 34 6.72 7.47 5.22
N ARG A 35 7.77 7.42 6.03
CA ARG A 35 9.06 8.07 5.68
C ARG A 35 9.76 7.40 4.51
N PRO A 36 10.66 8.11 3.82
CA PRO A 36 11.49 7.53 2.79
C PRO A 36 12.17 6.25 3.25
N GLY A 37 12.19 5.25 2.37
CA GLY A 37 12.78 3.97 2.67
C GLY A 37 12.25 2.84 1.81
N ILE A 38 12.84 1.68 2.04
CA ILE A 38 12.48 0.43 1.38
C ILE A 38 11.90 -0.51 2.42
N TYR A 39 10.67 -0.96 2.16
CA TYR A 39 9.88 -1.80 3.06
C TYR A 39 9.70 -3.19 2.43
N GLU A 40 10.43 -4.17 2.94
CA GLU A 40 10.34 -5.57 2.50
C GLU A 40 9.22 -6.32 3.24
N GLU A 41 7.97 -5.89 3.04
CA GLU A 41 6.79 -6.48 3.70
C GLU A 41 5.56 -6.54 2.77
N ASN A 42 4.62 -7.41 3.12
CA ASN A 42 3.30 -7.49 2.48
C ASN A 42 2.29 -6.68 3.29
N LEU A 43 1.46 -5.86 2.63
CA LEU A 43 0.45 -5.05 3.28
C LEU A 43 -0.92 -5.73 3.23
N VAL A 44 -1.39 -6.19 4.38
CA VAL A 44 -2.76 -6.69 4.54
C VAL A 44 -3.62 -5.60 5.19
N VAL A 45 -4.46 -4.94 4.40
CA VAL A 45 -5.26 -3.81 4.87
C VAL A 45 -6.64 -4.31 5.33
N ALA A 46 -6.81 -4.48 6.63
CA ALA A 46 -8.06 -4.96 7.25
C ALA A 46 -8.88 -3.85 7.92
N THR A 47 -8.46 -2.59 7.81
CA THR A 47 -9.17 -1.42 8.33
C THR A 47 -9.08 -0.29 7.32
N ARG A 48 -10.14 0.52 7.18
CA ARG A 48 -10.15 1.66 6.25
C ARG A 48 -9.11 2.69 6.66
N VAL A 49 -8.12 2.94 5.80
CA VAL A 49 -7.01 3.86 6.08
C VAL A 49 -6.54 4.60 4.83
N THR A 50 -5.76 5.66 5.03
CA THR A 50 -4.92 6.28 3.99
C THR A 50 -3.46 5.98 4.32
N ILE A 51 -2.68 5.56 3.31
CA ILE A 51 -1.24 5.38 3.41
C ILE A 51 -0.59 6.36 2.43
N VAL A 52 0.30 7.21 2.93
CA VAL A 52 0.89 8.30 2.15
C VAL A 52 2.41 8.34 2.36
N ALA A 53 3.16 8.55 1.29
CA ALA A 53 4.57 8.93 1.41
C ALA A 53 4.66 10.29 2.12
N GLU A 54 5.43 10.39 3.20
CA GLU A 54 5.61 11.63 3.96
C GLU A 54 6.30 12.71 3.13
N GLN A 55 7.13 12.29 2.17
CA GLN A 55 7.89 13.16 1.28
C GLN A 55 7.43 12.98 -0.18
N ALA A 56 8.31 13.24 -1.15
CA ALA A 56 7.97 13.19 -2.56
C ALA A 56 7.65 11.75 -3.05
N ARG A 57 6.92 11.67 -4.16
CA ARG A 57 6.73 10.42 -4.92
C ARG A 57 8.07 9.72 -5.17
N GLY A 58 8.08 8.41 -5.01
CA GLY A 58 9.26 7.59 -5.28
C GLY A 58 10.19 7.43 -4.08
N THR A 59 9.94 8.13 -2.97
CA THR A 59 10.75 8.02 -1.76
C THR A 59 10.42 6.77 -0.93
N VAL A 60 9.22 6.20 -1.10
CA VAL A 60 8.74 5.01 -0.37
C VAL A 60 8.53 3.86 -1.35
N GLU A 61 9.37 2.82 -1.24
CA GLU A 61 9.23 1.58 -2.00
C GLU A 61 8.78 0.44 -1.09
N ILE A 62 7.67 -0.21 -1.44
CA ILE A 62 7.18 -1.43 -0.78
C ILE A 62 7.45 -2.59 -1.73
N ARG A 63 8.29 -3.52 -1.30
CA ARG A 63 8.79 -4.62 -2.12
C ARG A 63 8.92 -5.92 -1.32
N PRO A 64 7.82 -6.66 -1.09
CA PRO A 64 7.91 -7.95 -0.43
C PRO A 64 8.78 -8.91 -1.25
N ARG A 65 9.33 -9.91 -0.57
CA ARG A 65 10.14 -10.96 -1.21
C ARG A 65 9.29 -11.92 -2.07
N ARG A 66 8.04 -12.15 -1.67
CA ARG A 66 7.05 -13.01 -2.33
C ARG A 66 5.63 -12.52 -2.01
N GLY A 67 4.64 -12.97 -2.77
CA GLY A 67 3.24 -12.59 -2.61
C GLY A 67 2.90 -11.18 -3.10
N SER A 68 1.61 -10.84 -3.01
CA SER A 68 1.10 -9.51 -3.33
C SER A 68 1.68 -8.43 -2.41
N VAL A 69 2.01 -7.27 -2.97
CA VAL A 69 2.43 -6.09 -2.20
C VAL A 69 1.29 -5.61 -1.30
N LEU A 70 0.08 -5.57 -1.85
CA LEU A 70 -1.13 -5.18 -1.11
C LEU A 70 -2.26 -6.18 -1.33
N THR A 71 -2.90 -6.58 -0.23
CA THR A 71 -4.17 -7.30 -0.23
C THR A 71 -5.19 -6.53 0.57
N LEU A 72 -6.29 -6.12 -0.06
CA LEU A 72 -7.38 -5.42 0.62
C LEU A 72 -8.35 -6.43 1.26
N LYS A 73 -8.57 -6.27 2.58
CA LYS A 73 -9.56 -7.00 3.38
C LYS A 73 -10.54 -6.06 4.11
N ALA A 74 -10.54 -4.78 3.73
CA ALA A 74 -11.41 -3.74 4.27
C ALA A 74 -12.26 -3.12 3.15
N ASP A 75 -13.21 -2.27 3.52
CA ASP A 75 -14.07 -1.62 2.53
C ASP A 75 -13.31 -0.67 1.59
N ALA A 76 -12.23 -0.04 2.07
CA ALA A 76 -11.43 0.87 1.26
C ALA A 76 -10.01 1.09 1.79
N VAL A 77 -9.08 1.39 0.89
CA VAL A 77 -7.77 1.99 1.20
C VAL A 77 -7.45 3.07 0.17
N MET A 78 -6.82 4.17 0.61
CA MET A 78 -6.22 5.16 -0.28
C MET A 78 -4.69 5.08 -0.16
N LEU A 79 -4.00 4.98 -1.28
CA LEU A 79 -2.55 5.02 -1.39
C LEU A 79 -2.13 6.29 -2.13
N THR A 80 -1.15 7.02 -1.60
CA THR A 80 -0.67 8.25 -2.23
C THR A 80 0.85 8.28 -2.33
N ASP A 81 1.36 8.50 -3.53
CA ASP A 81 2.78 8.71 -3.84
C ASP A 81 3.73 7.53 -3.47
N LEU A 82 3.20 6.30 -3.43
CA LEU A 82 3.93 5.08 -3.11
C LEU A 82 4.43 4.33 -4.36
N VAL A 83 5.56 3.62 -4.23
CA VAL A 83 6.04 2.65 -5.21
C VAL A 83 5.78 1.24 -4.70
N LEU A 84 4.99 0.45 -5.45
CA LEU A 84 4.65 -0.92 -5.13
C LEU A 84 5.35 -1.87 -6.13
N ARG A 85 6.31 -2.66 -5.68
CA ARG A 85 7.04 -3.62 -6.52
C ARG A 85 6.71 -5.07 -6.16
N GLY A 86 5.78 -5.66 -6.90
CA GLY A 86 5.46 -7.08 -6.83
C GLY A 86 6.41 -7.90 -7.70
N ARG A 87 7.08 -8.89 -7.10
CA ARG A 87 8.03 -9.80 -7.78
C ARG A 87 7.51 -11.24 -7.86
N ASP A 88 6.31 -11.48 -7.36
CA ASP A 88 5.68 -12.79 -7.45
C ASP A 88 5.17 -13.03 -8.88
N GLU A 89 5.47 -14.19 -9.44
CA GLU A 89 5.12 -14.56 -10.82
C GLU A 89 3.69 -15.10 -10.93
N GLU A 90 3.07 -15.47 -9.80
CA GLU A 90 1.73 -16.08 -9.76
C GLU A 90 0.68 -15.12 -9.21
N LEU A 91 1.08 -14.17 -8.36
CA LEU A 91 0.18 -13.27 -7.65
C LEU A 91 0.29 -11.81 -8.13
N PRO A 92 -0.83 -11.07 -8.22
CA PRO A 92 -0.79 -9.67 -8.60
C PRO A 92 -0.11 -8.83 -7.50
N ALA A 93 0.50 -7.70 -7.88
CA ALA A 93 1.12 -6.79 -6.90
C ALA A 93 0.05 -6.17 -5.98
N VAL A 94 -1.13 -5.87 -6.51
CA VAL A 94 -2.28 -5.35 -5.75
C VAL A 94 -3.50 -6.25 -6.00
N ASP A 95 -4.04 -6.85 -4.94
CA ASP A 95 -5.27 -7.67 -4.98
C ASP A 95 -6.41 -6.98 -4.22
N ALA A 96 -7.44 -6.58 -4.95
CA ALA A 96 -8.69 -6.03 -4.46
C ALA A 96 -9.83 -7.04 -4.71
N ALA A 97 -10.01 -7.99 -3.80
CA ALA A 97 -11.11 -8.95 -3.87
C ALA A 97 -12.47 -8.35 -3.49
N ARG A 98 -12.49 -7.42 -2.55
CA ARG A 98 -13.68 -6.69 -2.09
C ARG A 98 -13.27 -5.30 -1.67
N GLY A 99 -14.19 -4.35 -1.73
CA GLY A 99 -13.92 -2.95 -1.38
C GLY A 99 -13.19 -2.20 -2.49
N GLN A 100 -12.64 -1.03 -2.17
CA GLN A 100 -11.98 -0.16 -3.14
C GLN A 100 -10.51 0.10 -2.77
N VAL A 101 -9.61 -0.18 -3.70
CA VAL A 101 -8.24 0.36 -3.65
C VAL A 101 -8.21 1.62 -4.51
N ALA A 102 -8.07 2.77 -3.85
CA ALA A 102 -7.83 4.04 -4.50
C ALA A 102 -6.34 4.36 -4.47
N MET A 103 -5.80 4.84 -5.59
CA MET A 103 -4.39 5.14 -5.76
C MET A 103 -4.24 6.49 -6.44
N ASP A 104 -3.38 7.32 -5.87
CA ASP A 104 -3.10 8.65 -6.36
C ASP A 104 -1.60 8.84 -6.43
N GLY A 105 -1.09 8.94 -7.64
CA GLY A 105 0.32 9.10 -7.84
C GLY A 105 1.21 7.93 -7.45
N CYS A 106 0.71 6.71 -7.52
CA CYS A 106 1.52 5.54 -7.26
C CYS A 106 2.23 5.01 -8.53
N GLU A 107 3.35 4.32 -8.33
CA GLU A 107 3.93 3.42 -9.33
C GLU A 107 3.68 1.98 -8.90
N VAL A 108 3.16 1.13 -9.80
CA VAL A 108 2.95 -0.29 -9.55
C VAL A 108 3.63 -1.12 -10.61
N SER A 109 4.53 -2.00 -10.20
CA SER A 109 5.13 -3.03 -11.06
C SER A 109 4.76 -4.42 -10.54
N GLY A 110 4.34 -5.32 -11.43
CA GLY A 110 4.07 -6.72 -11.11
C GLY A 110 4.69 -7.68 -12.13
N ALA A 111 5.23 -8.79 -11.63
CA ALA A 111 5.87 -9.84 -12.44
C ALA A 111 4.91 -10.95 -12.91
N SER A 112 3.71 -11.03 -12.32
CA SER A 112 2.70 -12.01 -12.70
C SER A 112 1.85 -11.56 -13.90
N TRP A 113 0.84 -12.37 -14.22
CA TRP A 113 -0.15 -12.12 -15.27
C TRP A 113 -0.93 -10.80 -15.13
N ALA A 114 -0.95 -10.16 -13.95
CA ALA A 114 -1.47 -8.81 -13.76
C ALA A 114 -0.73 -8.07 -12.65
N ALA A 115 -0.41 -6.78 -12.86
CA ALA A 115 0.15 -5.96 -11.79
C ALA A 115 -0.92 -5.58 -10.74
N VAL A 116 -2.16 -5.35 -11.17
CA VAL A 116 -3.27 -4.90 -10.33
C VAL A 116 -4.51 -5.70 -10.70
N LEU A 117 -5.19 -6.28 -9.70
CA LEU A 117 -6.37 -7.11 -9.88
C LEU A 117 -7.51 -6.58 -9.01
N ALA A 118 -8.62 -6.20 -9.63
CA ALA A 118 -9.92 -6.13 -8.98
C ALA A 118 -10.74 -7.35 -9.41
N ARG A 119 -11.33 -8.05 -8.45
CA ARG A 119 -12.14 -9.25 -8.69
C ARG A 119 -13.32 -9.29 -7.74
N ASP A 120 -14.25 -10.21 -7.96
CA ASP A 120 -15.48 -10.37 -7.19
C ASP A 120 -16.25 -9.03 -7.06
N ALA A 121 -16.25 -8.42 -5.87
CA ALA A 121 -16.90 -7.13 -5.59
C ALA A 121 -15.87 -6.02 -5.30
N GLY A 122 -14.63 -6.21 -5.73
CA GLY A 122 -13.54 -5.25 -5.62
C GLY A 122 -13.57 -4.22 -6.74
N SER A 123 -12.99 -3.05 -6.47
CA SER A 123 -12.84 -1.98 -7.45
C SER A 123 -11.51 -1.23 -7.29
N LEU A 124 -11.08 -0.60 -8.37
CA LEU A 124 -9.88 0.21 -8.45
C LEU A 124 -10.24 1.63 -8.89
N ALA A 125 -9.66 2.63 -8.23
CA ALA A 125 -9.69 4.01 -8.67
C ALA A 125 -8.26 4.52 -8.74
N MET A 126 -7.73 4.76 -9.95
CA MET A 126 -6.32 5.10 -10.14
C MET A 126 -6.20 6.44 -10.84
N ARG A 127 -5.47 7.38 -10.22
CA ARG A 127 -5.21 8.72 -10.73
C ARG A 127 -3.71 8.98 -10.74
N ASP A 128 -3.20 9.54 -11.84
CA ASP A 128 -1.77 9.88 -11.99
C ASP A 128 -0.80 8.72 -11.67
N CYS A 129 -1.28 7.49 -11.85
CA CYS A 129 -0.55 6.27 -11.54
C CYS A 129 0.15 5.73 -12.79
N ARG A 130 1.31 5.10 -12.59
CA ARG A 130 1.99 4.30 -13.61
C ARG A 130 1.87 2.83 -13.26
N VAL A 131 1.37 2.03 -14.20
CA VAL A 131 1.33 0.57 -14.08
C VAL A 131 2.27 -0.01 -15.12
N ALA A 132 3.16 -0.90 -14.69
CA ALA A 132 4.15 -1.53 -15.55
C ALA A 132 4.25 -3.03 -15.26
N HIS A 133 4.75 -3.77 -16.24
CA HIS A 133 5.26 -5.12 -16.01
C HIS A 133 6.69 -5.03 -15.46
N GLY A 134 6.99 -5.88 -14.48
CA GLY A 134 8.29 -5.94 -13.79
C GLY A 134 9.32 -6.81 -14.49
#